data_AF-A0A7R9I0L2-F1
#
_entry.id   AF-A0A7R9I0L2-F1
#
_cell.length_a   1.000
_cell.length_b   1.000
_cell.length_c   1.000
_cell.angle_alpha   90.00
_cell.angle_beta   90.00
_cell.angle_gamma   90.00
#
_symmetry.space_group_name_H-M   'P 1'
#
loop_
_entity.id
_entity.type
_entity.pdbx_description
1 polymer ?
#
loop_
_entity_poly.entity_id
_entity_poly.type
_entity_poly.pdbx_seq_one_letter_code
_entity_poly.pdbx_strand_id
1 'polypeptide(L)'
;MAILIEQMKVVYGNDVNTSGVETVKKTESKRWEDNEGKAKGQSNSSSHGGHTNIPSNEDCGIRDVWGYNLEEEFRTIRQIVQKYHYVAMDTEFPGVVARPIGEFRSTADYQYQLLRCNVDLLRIIQLGLTFLDDRGKTPGGSYTTWQFNFKFNLSEDMYAQDSIDLLQNSGIQFKKHEEEGIDPLDFAELLMTSGIVLMDNIKWLSFHSGYDFGYLIKLLTDQNLPQDESEFFELLRIYFPTVYDVKYLMKSCKNLKGGLQEVADQLELERIGPQHQAGNNIDDVKYCGHLYGLGTSFVMNGNNYHDNGDNSSSSLLAAKSKVLK
;
A
#
# COMPACT_ATOMS: atom_id res chain seq x y z
N MET A 1 5.76 -12.44 -1.16
CA MET A 1 4.38 -12.50 -0.65
C MET A 1 4.38 -12.87 0.83
N ALA A 2 4.80 -14.08 1.23
CA ALA A 2 5.02 -14.48 2.63
C ALA A 2 5.77 -13.44 3.48
N ILE A 3 6.93 -13.01 2.97
CA ILE A 3 7.80 -12.03 3.62
C ILE A 3 7.15 -10.64 3.69
N LEU A 4 6.37 -10.26 2.68
CA LEU A 4 5.69 -8.95 2.66
C LEU A 4 4.58 -8.87 3.73
N ILE A 5 3.91 -10.00 3.95
CA ILE A 5 2.80 -10.10 4.89
C ILE A 5 3.30 -10.15 6.34
N GLU A 6 4.37 -10.89 6.62
CA GLU A 6 5.04 -10.84 7.93
C GLU A 6 5.54 -9.42 8.24
N GLN A 7 5.99 -8.67 7.23
CA GLN A 7 6.43 -7.29 7.41
C GLN A 7 5.28 -6.29 7.58
N MET A 8 4.14 -6.53 6.94
CA MET A 8 2.95 -5.76 7.26
C MET A 8 2.38 -6.11 8.64
N LYS A 9 2.46 -7.36 9.13
CA LYS A 9 2.14 -7.69 10.54
C LYS A 9 3.04 -6.94 11.52
N VAL A 10 4.31 -6.71 11.15
CA VAL A 10 5.25 -5.90 11.93
C VAL A 10 4.83 -4.43 11.90
N VAL A 11 4.44 -3.86 10.76
CA VAL A 11 3.91 -2.47 10.67
C VAL A 11 2.58 -2.29 11.44
N TYR A 12 1.71 -3.31 11.46
CA TYR A 12 0.39 -3.25 12.12
C TYR A 12 0.38 -3.75 13.58
N GLY A 13 1.48 -4.25 14.13
CA GLY A 13 1.56 -4.83 15.48
C GLY A 13 0.87 -6.20 15.63
N ASN A 14 1.38 -7.03 16.56
CA ASN A 14 0.87 -8.40 16.81
C ASN A 14 -0.53 -8.47 17.46
N ASP A 15 -1.16 -7.34 17.80
CA ASP A 15 -2.44 -7.28 18.53
C ASP A 15 -3.47 -6.30 17.94
N VAL A 16 -3.29 -5.84 16.70
CA VAL A 16 -4.36 -5.10 16.02
C VAL A 16 -5.22 -6.11 15.27
N ASN A 17 -6.49 -6.16 15.65
CA ASN A 17 -7.53 -6.81 14.88
C ASN A 17 -7.61 -6.08 13.52
N THR A 18 -6.73 -6.47 12.57
CA THR A 18 -6.55 -5.88 11.23
C THR A 18 -7.80 -5.96 10.37
N SER A 19 -8.81 -6.72 10.83
CA SER A 19 -10.17 -6.60 10.32
C SER A 19 -10.66 -5.14 10.32
N GLY A 20 -10.26 -4.28 11.27
CA GLY A 20 -10.69 -2.88 11.37
C GLY A 20 -10.02 -1.90 10.38
N VAL A 21 -8.70 -1.98 10.17
CA VAL A 21 -7.95 -1.11 9.23
C VAL A 21 -8.18 -1.56 7.79
N GLU A 22 -8.26 -2.89 7.57
CA GLU A 22 -8.89 -3.39 6.36
C GLU A 22 -10.33 -2.95 6.29
N THR A 23 -11.13 -2.93 7.36
CA THR A 23 -12.52 -2.44 7.29
C THR A 23 -12.53 -0.99 6.81
N VAL A 24 -11.61 -0.09 7.15
CA VAL A 24 -11.54 1.23 6.48
C VAL A 24 -11.19 1.07 4.98
N LYS A 25 -10.07 0.40 4.65
CA LYS A 25 -9.62 0.18 3.25
C LYS A 25 -10.56 -0.73 2.39
N LYS A 26 -11.48 -1.50 2.98
CA LYS A 26 -12.31 -2.60 2.40
C LYS A 26 -13.81 -2.28 2.53
N THR A 27 -14.28 -1.63 3.61
CA THR A 27 -15.67 -1.10 3.70
C THR A 27 -15.86 0.17 2.89
N GLU A 28 -14.84 0.97 2.62
CA GLU A 28 -14.99 2.12 1.72
C GLU A 28 -15.20 1.68 0.25
N SER A 29 -14.73 0.48 -0.10
CA SER A 29 -14.91 -0.13 -1.44
C SER A 29 -16.13 -1.08 -1.53
N LYS A 30 -16.63 -1.65 -0.42
CA LYS A 30 -17.79 -2.59 -0.42
C LYS A 30 -19.08 -2.12 0.28
N ARG A 31 -19.05 -1.15 1.20
CA ARG A 31 -20.22 -0.81 2.06
C ARG A 31 -21.27 0.09 1.39
N TRP A 32 -21.14 0.35 0.09
CA TRP A 32 -21.95 1.36 -0.59
C TRP A 32 -22.65 0.82 -1.85
N GLU A 33 -22.60 -0.50 -2.08
CA GLU A 33 -23.44 -1.20 -3.07
C GLU A 33 -24.71 -1.81 -2.47
N ASP A 34 -24.79 -2.05 -1.15
CA ASP A 34 -25.99 -2.62 -0.52
C ASP A 34 -26.32 -1.90 0.80
N ASN A 35 -27.49 -1.28 0.87
CA ASN A 35 -28.03 -0.72 2.12
C ASN A 35 -29.49 -1.15 2.31
N GLU A 36 -29.73 -2.17 3.15
CA GLU A 36 -30.96 -2.32 3.93
C GLU A 36 -30.68 -3.10 5.25
N GLY A 37 -31.07 -2.54 6.40
CA GLY A 37 -31.63 -3.35 7.51
C GLY A 37 -30.85 -3.53 8.84
N LYS A 38 -31.15 -2.65 9.82
CA LYS A 38 -31.42 -2.88 11.28
C LYS A 38 -30.37 -3.50 12.25
N ALA A 39 -29.89 -2.63 13.16
CA ALA A 39 -29.98 -2.58 14.64
C ALA A 39 -29.77 -3.79 15.61
N LYS A 40 -28.80 -3.56 16.52
CA LYS A 40 -28.68 -3.77 18.00
C LYS A 40 -28.63 -5.18 18.66
N GLY A 41 -27.62 -5.35 19.53
CA GLY A 41 -27.60 -6.26 20.70
C GLY A 41 -26.27 -6.22 21.48
N GLN A 42 -26.32 -6.04 22.81
CA GLN A 42 -25.20 -5.80 23.75
C GLN A 42 -24.46 -7.07 24.21
N SER A 43 -23.21 -6.93 24.69
CA SER A 43 -22.61 -7.85 25.67
C SER A 43 -21.59 -7.17 26.60
N ASN A 44 -21.77 -7.39 27.90
CA ASN A 44 -20.84 -7.08 29.01
C ASN A 44 -19.62 -8.01 28.99
N SER A 45 -18.46 -7.53 29.43
CA SER A 45 -17.40 -8.41 29.98
C SER A 45 -16.58 -7.74 31.08
N SER A 46 -16.47 -8.50 32.18
CA SER A 46 -15.71 -8.28 33.40
C SER A 46 -14.20 -8.39 33.20
N SER A 47 -13.43 -7.49 33.83
CA SER A 47 -11.97 -7.46 33.84
C SER A 47 -11.37 -8.50 34.80
N HIS A 48 -10.46 -9.33 34.29
CA HIS A 48 -9.49 -10.08 35.09
C HIS A 48 -8.09 -9.62 34.68
N GLY A 49 -7.34 -9.07 35.64
CA GLY A 49 -5.99 -8.59 35.45
C GLY A 49 -4.98 -9.74 35.40
N GLY A 50 -4.25 -9.81 34.29
CA GLY A 50 -2.96 -10.48 34.18
C GLY A 50 -2.01 -9.52 33.48
N HIS A 51 -0.89 -9.17 34.11
CA HIS A 51 0.17 -8.40 33.47
C HIS A 51 0.86 -9.28 32.44
N THR A 52 0.37 -9.28 31.20
CA THR A 52 1.11 -9.74 30.03
C THR A 52 2.10 -8.65 29.63
N ASN A 53 3.40 -8.93 29.67
CA ASN A 53 4.40 -8.04 29.06
C ASN A 53 4.18 -8.06 27.55
N ILE A 54 3.49 -7.05 27.02
CA ILE A 54 3.34 -6.82 25.59
C ILE A 54 4.74 -6.37 25.08
N PRO A 55 5.34 -7.08 24.10
CA PRO A 55 6.65 -6.69 23.56
C PRO A 55 6.58 -5.29 22.95
N SER A 56 7.63 -4.50 23.15
CA SER A 56 7.72 -3.16 22.56
C SER A 56 7.98 -3.23 21.06
N ASN A 57 7.75 -2.12 20.34
CA ASN A 57 8.09 -2.01 18.91
C ASN A 57 9.57 -2.37 18.64
N GLU A 58 10.48 -1.90 19.50
CA GLU A 58 11.91 -2.18 19.37
C GLU A 58 12.22 -3.67 19.56
N ASP A 59 11.52 -4.36 20.46
CA ASP A 59 11.65 -5.82 20.63
C ASP A 59 11.20 -6.59 19.38
N CYS A 60 10.29 -6.01 18.61
CA CYS A 60 9.81 -6.52 17.33
C CYS A 60 10.67 -6.10 16.12
N GLY A 61 11.77 -5.37 16.35
CA GLY A 61 12.65 -4.88 15.29
C GLY A 61 12.10 -3.68 14.52
N ILE A 62 11.16 -2.94 15.13
CA ILE A 62 10.56 -1.72 14.59
C ILE A 62 11.17 -0.52 15.30
N ARG A 63 11.68 0.43 14.53
CA ARG A 63 12.22 1.68 15.01
C ARG A 63 11.22 2.80 14.81
N ASP A 64 10.69 3.34 15.90
CA ASP A 64 9.88 4.55 15.87
C ASP A 64 10.74 5.78 15.55
N VAL A 65 10.32 6.52 14.53
CA VAL A 65 10.95 7.76 14.08
C VAL A 65 10.00 8.93 14.34
N TRP A 66 10.52 9.92 15.02
CA TRP A 66 9.88 11.18 15.42
C TRP A 66 10.75 12.34 14.92
N GLY A 67 10.31 13.59 15.12
CA GLY A 67 11.08 14.76 14.67
C GLY A 67 12.51 14.79 15.22
N TYR A 68 12.72 14.36 16.47
CA TYR A 68 14.03 14.45 17.14
C TYR A 68 15.07 13.44 16.66
N ASN A 69 14.69 12.29 16.08
CA ASN A 69 15.63 11.26 15.60
C ASN A 69 15.58 11.06 14.08
N LEU A 70 14.77 11.83 13.35
CA LEU A 70 14.58 11.72 11.90
C LEU A 70 15.90 11.66 11.12
N GLU A 71 16.80 12.62 11.34
CA GLU A 71 18.07 12.66 10.63
C GLU A 71 18.98 11.47 10.95
N GLU A 72 19.00 11.04 12.22
CA GLU A 72 19.82 9.92 12.66
C GLU A 72 19.40 8.63 11.95
N GLU A 73 18.10 8.38 11.90
CA GLU A 73 17.56 7.19 11.25
C GLU A 73 17.75 7.25 9.73
N PHE A 74 17.62 8.42 9.09
CA PHE A 74 17.95 8.56 7.66
C PHE A 74 19.43 8.31 7.35
N ARG A 75 20.37 8.63 8.26
CA ARG A 75 21.79 8.26 8.09
C ARG A 75 21.96 6.73 8.04
N THR A 76 21.25 6.01 8.91
CA THR A 76 21.24 4.54 8.93
C THR A 76 20.60 3.97 7.67
N ILE A 77 19.43 4.46 7.29
CA ILE A 77 18.68 4.01 6.11
C ILE A 77 19.49 4.18 4.81
N ARG A 78 20.19 5.31 4.64
CA ARG A 78 21.08 5.57 3.50
C ARG A 78 22.19 4.52 3.33
N GLN A 79 22.61 3.88 4.42
CA GLN A 79 23.59 2.78 4.37
C GLN A 79 22.91 1.44 4.07
N ILE A 80 21.74 1.21 4.65
CA ILE A 80 20.97 -0.03 4.48
C ILE A 80 20.51 -0.21 3.03
N VAL A 81 19.94 0.84 2.44
CA VAL A 81 19.31 0.77 1.10
C VAL A 81 20.31 0.36 0.01
N GLN A 82 21.61 0.58 0.21
CA GLN A 82 22.67 0.16 -0.72
C GLN A 82 22.77 -1.37 -0.87
N LYS A 83 22.35 -2.14 0.14
CA LYS A 83 22.37 -3.61 0.14
C LYS A 83 20.97 -4.21 0.15
N TYR A 84 20.02 -3.54 0.79
CA TYR A 84 18.65 -3.98 1.00
C TYR A 84 17.71 -3.08 0.19
N HIS A 85 17.63 -3.35 -1.11
CA HIS A 85 17.01 -2.49 -2.12
C HIS A 85 15.56 -2.86 -2.45
N TYR A 86 14.99 -3.88 -1.80
CA TYR A 86 13.55 -4.06 -1.75
C TYR A 86 13.01 -3.29 -0.56
N VAL A 87 12.07 -2.39 -0.81
CA VAL A 87 11.43 -1.56 0.22
C VAL A 87 9.98 -1.95 0.27
N ALA A 88 9.52 -2.52 1.39
CA ALA A 88 8.11 -2.73 1.64
C ALA A 88 7.53 -1.53 2.40
N MET A 89 6.30 -1.11 2.07
CA MET A 89 5.69 0.06 2.67
C MET A 89 4.20 -0.07 2.90
N ASP A 90 3.71 0.71 3.85
CA ASP A 90 2.31 0.98 4.11
C ASP A 90 2.15 2.32 4.82
N THR A 91 0.97 2.94 4.71
CA THR A 91 0.65 4.20 5.39
C THR A 91 -0.61 4.12 6.23
N GLU A 92 -0.63 4.95 7.27
CA GLU A 92 -1.83 5.27 8.05
C GLU A 92 -2.21 6.73 7.84
N PHE A 93 -3.51 6.95 7.63
CA PHE A 93 -4.08 8.26 7.34
C PHE A 93 -5.54 8.31 7.83
N PRO A 94 -6.15 9.50 7.96
CA PRO A 94 -7.42 9.67 8.67
C PRO A 94 -8.67 9.32 7.84
N GLY A 95 -8.57 8.30 6.99
CA GLY A 95 -9.67 7.75 6.19
C GLY A 95 -10.10 8.62 4.99
N VAL A 96 -11.38 8.55 4.66
CA VAL A 96 -12.01 9.30 3.56
C VAL A 96 -13.13 10.18 4.09
N VAL A 97 -13.08 11.48 3.78
CA VAL A 97 -14.05 12.49 4.26
C VAL A 97 -14.86 13.14 3.14
N ALA A 98 -14.41 13.01 1.89
CA ALA A 98 -15.02 13.67 0.75
C ALA A 98 -15.30 12.70 -0.40
N ARG A 99 -16.33 13.03 -1.21
CA ARG A 99 -16.61 12.38 -2.49
C ARG A 99 -16.54 13.41 -3.61
N PRO A 100 -15.89 13.08 -4.74
CA PRO A 100 -15.90 13.97 -5.88
C PRO A 100 -17.32 14.03 -6.46
N ILE A 101 -17.76 15.22 -6.83
CA ILE A 101 -19.07 15.46 -7.46
C ILE A 101 -18.83 15.74 -8.94
N GLY A 102 -19.53 15.03 -9.83
CA GLY A 102 -19.44 15.25 -11.27
C GLY A 102 -19.73 13.99 -12.08
N GLU A 103 -19.52 14.11 -13.38
CA GLU A 103 -19.50 12.97 -14.31
C GLU A 103 -18.07 12.45 -14.44
N PHE A 104 -17.92 11.12 -14.50
CA PHE A 104 -16.61 10.45 -14.57
C PHE A 104 -16.52 9.60 -15.83
N ARG A 105 -15.32 9.53 -16.42
CA ARG A 105 -15.09 8.82 -17.69
C ARG A 105 -15.23 7.31 -17.53
N SER A 106 -14.95 6.79 -16.33
CA SER A 106 -15.03 5.36 -16.00
C SER A 106 -15.03 5.15 -14.48
N THR A 107 -15.23 3.90 -14.04
CA THR A 107 -15.05 3.53 -12.63
C THR A 107 -13.62 3.76 -12.15
N ALA A 108 -12.60 3.49 -12.98
CA ALA A 108 -11.20 3.74 -12.62
C ALA A 108 -10.92 5.24 -12.42
N ASP A 109 -11.46 6.08 -13.31
CA ASP A 109 -11.38 7.54 -13.19
C ASP A 109 -12.08 8.03 -11.92
N TYR A 110 -13.27 7.50 -11.59
CA TYR A 110 -13.94 7.79 -10.32
C TYR A 110 -13.07 7.41 -9.11
N GLN A 111 -12.45 6.23 -9.13
CA GLN A 111 -11.57 5.78 -8.04
C GLN A 111 -10.35 6.68 -7.88
N TYR A 112 -9.74 7.11 -8.99
CA TYR A 112 -8.64 8.07 -8.95
C TYR A 112 -9.09 9.42 -8.39
N GLN A 113 -10.23 9.96 -8.85
CA GLN A 113 -10.73 11.25 -8.34
C GLN A 113 -11.11 11.18 -6.84
N LEU A 114 -11.62 10.03 -6.38
CA LEU A 114 -11.90 9.78 -4.96
C LEU A 114 -10.62 9.76 -4.13
N LEU A 115 -9.57 9.10 -4.61
CA LEU A 115 -8.25 9.13 -3.99
C LEU A 115 -7.72 10.56 -3.97
N ARG A 116 -7.67 11.23 -5.12
CA ARG A 116 -7.12 12.57 -5.30
C ARG A 116 -7.72 13.57 -4.32
N CYS A 117 -9.05 13.66 -4.26
CA CYS A 117 -9.69 14.65 -3.40
C CYS A 117 -9.40 14.40 -1.91
N ASN A 118 -9.28 13.16 -1.47
CA ASN A 118 -9.04 12.87 -0.06
C ASN A 118 -7.55 13.03 0.30
N VAL A 119 -6.65 12.56 -0.55
CA VAL A 119 -5.20 12.74 -0.33
C VAL A 119 -4.84 14.23 -0.29
N ASP A 120 -5.42 15.06 -1.18
CA ASP A 120 -5.18 16.51 -1.17
C ASP A 120 -5.68 17.18 0.12
N LEU A 121 -6.87 16.80 0.59
CA LEU A 121 -7.50 17.38 1.79
C LEU A 121 -6.87 16.92 3.11
N LEU A 122 -6.40 15.69 3.18
CA LEU A 122 -6.02 15.04 4.43
C LEU A 122 -4.50 14.99 4.61
N ARG A 123 -4.06 14.79 5.84
CA ARG A 123 -2.65 14.64 6.21
C ARG A 123 -2.34 13.18 6.53
N ILE A 124 -1.15 12.74 6.16
CA ILE A 124 -0.61 11.42 6.55
C ILE A 124 -0.34 11.41 8.07
N ILE A 125 -0.49 10.23 8.71
CA ILE A 125 -0.24 10.03 10.14
C ILE A 125 1.02 9.18 10.35
N GLN A 126 1.14 8.05 9.64
CA GLN A 126 2.33 7.21 9.67
C GLN A 126 2.73 6.68 8.30
N LEU A 127 4.03 6.37 8.16
CA LEU A 127 4.60 5.58 7.08
C LEU A 127 5.49 4.50 7.69
N GLY A 128 5.26 3.24 7.32
CA GLY A 128 6.18 2.13 7.61
C GLY A 128 7.06 1.84 6.41
N LEU A 129 8.38 1.70 6.62
CA LEU A 129 9.34 1.24 5.61
C LEU A 129 10.16 0.06 6.14
N THR A 130 10.13 -1.06 5.43
CA THR A 130 10.95 -2.24 5.72
C THR A 130 11.92 -2.50 4.57
N PHE A 131 13.16 -2.83 4.89
CA PHE A 131 14.21 -3.08 3.89
C PHE A 131 14.57 -4.55 3.78
N LEU A 132 14.72 -5.05 2.54
CA LEU A 132 15.03 -6.45 2.25
C LEU A 132 16.06 -6.59 1.11
N ASP A 133 16.81 -7.68 1.14
CA ASP A 133 17.70 -8.10 0.05
C ASP A 133 16.94 -8.93 -1.01
N ASP A 134 17.63 -9.33 -2.08
CA ASP A 134 17.08 -10.17 -3.17
C ASP A 134 16.52 -11.52 -2.70
N ARG A 135 16.91 -11.98 -1.51
CA ARG A 135 16.47 -13.24 -0.92
C ARG A 135 15.35 -13.03 0.09
N GLY A 136 14.87 -11.80 0.23
CA GLY A 136 13.86 -11.38 1.20
C GLY A 136 14.36 -11.40 2.64
N LYS A 137 15.68 -11.33 2.87
CA LYS A 137 16.23 -11.20 4.21
C LYS A 137 16.34 -9.73 4.59
N THR A 138 16.08 -9.43 5.85
CA THR A 138 16.23 -8.09 6.43
C THR A 138 17.69 -7.80 6.84
N PRO A 139 18.02 -6.51 7.09
CA PRO A 139 19.28 -6.12 7.72
C PRO A 139 19.53 -6.90 9.01
N GLY A 140 20.77 -7.36 9.21
CA GLY A 140 21.20 -7.81 10.53
C GLY A 140 21.34 -6.60 11.46
N GLY A 141 20.92 -6.75 12.72
CA GLY A 141 20.94 -5.65 13.70
C GLY A 141 19.66 -5.62 14.53
N SER A 142 19.43 -4.51 15.24
CA SER A 142 18.25 -4.34 16.09
C SER A 142 16.99 -3.99 15.32
N TYR A 143 17.10 -3.35 14.15
CA TYR A 143 15.94 -2.81 13.43
C TYR A 143 15.90 -3.23 11.97
N THR A 144 14.70 -3.55 11.50
CA THR A 144 14.41 -3.97 10.12
C THR A 144 13.35 -3.10 9.46
N THR A 145 12.54 -2.44 10.28
CA THR A 145 11.42 -1.58 9.88
C THR A 145 11.54 -0.23 10.59
N TRP A 146 11.29 0.84 9.85
CA TRP A 146 11.20 2.21 10.37
C TRP A 146 9.76 2.69 10.26
N GLN A 147 9.20 3.12 11.40
CA GLN A 147 7.87 3.68 11.49
C GLN A 147 7.97 5.18 11.70
N PHE A 148 7.72 5.95 10.64
CA PHE A 148 7.75 7.41 10.67
C PHE A 148 6.41 7.94 11.19
N ASN A 149 6.46 8.69 12.28
CA ASN A 149 5.30 9.27 12.93
C ASN A 149 5.20 10.77 12.58
N PHE A 150 4.25 11.14 11.73
CA PHE A 150 4.11 12.51 11.22
C PHE A 150 3.32 13.41 12.15
N LYS A 151 3.59 14.72 12.06
CA LYS A 151 2.84 15.72 12.81
C LYS A 151 1.37 15.78 12.38
N PHE A 152 0.49 15.59 13.35
CA PHE A 152 -0.96 15.56 13.17
C PHE A 152 -1.66 16.12 14.41
N ASN A 153 -2.64 17.01 14.22
CA ASN A 153 -3.38 17.68 15.29
C ASN A 153 -4.89 17.48 15.14
N LEU A 154 -5.52 16.75 16.05
CA LEU A 154 -6.97 16.48 16.05
C LEU A 154 -7.84 17.75 16.21
N SER A 155 -7.28 18.87 16.65
CA SER A 155 -8.01 20.14 16.76
C SER A 155 -7.98 20.96 15.46
N GLU A 156 -7.01 20.72 14.57
CA GLU A 156 -6.76 21.52 13.37
C GLU A 156 -7.00 20.74 12.08
N ASP A 157 -6.61 19.46 12.06
CA ASP A 157 -6.62 18.62 10.87
C ASP A 157 -7.98 17.95 10.65
N MET A 158 -8.36 17.78 9.37
CA MET A 158 -9.56 17.06 9.00
C MET A 158 -9.36 15.54 9.13
N TYR A 159 -10.42 14.83 9.51
CA TYR A 159 -10.40 13.38 9.64
C TYR A 159 -11.81 12.76 9.60
N ALA A 160 -11.87 11.46 9.29
CA ALA A 160 -13.05 10.63 9.52
C ALA A 160 -13.01 10.07 10.96
N GLN A 161 -14.09 10.28 11.73
CA GLN A 161 -14.15 9.87 13.14
C GLN A 161 -13.88 8.38 13.33
N ASP A 162 -14.52 7.52 12.52
CA ASP A 162 -14.33 6.06 12.60
C ASP A 162 -12.86 5.65 12.39
N SER A 163 -12.10 6.40 11.57
CA SER A 163 -10.68 6.14 11.33
C SER A 163 -9.82 6.56 12.52
N ILE A 164 -10.09 7.71 13.14
CA ILE A 164 -9.39 8.13 14.35
C ILE A 164 -9.64 7.17 15.51
N ASP A 165 -10.90 6.77 15.72
CA ASP A 165 -11.25 5.82 16.79
C ASP A 165 -10.52 4.49 16.60
N LEU A 166 -10.47 4.00 15.36
CA LEU A 166 -9.72 2.79 15.03
C LEU A 166 -8.22 2.93 15.29
N LEU A 167 -7.60 4.03 14.83
CA LEU A 167 -6.18 4.27 15.01
C LEU A 167 -5.81 4.42 16.50
N GLN A 168 -6.63 5.13 17.28
CA GLN A 168 -6.49 5.22 18.73
C GLN A 168 -6.54 3.84 19.40
N ASN A 169 -7.53 3.02 19.02
CA ASN A 169 -7.66 1.65 19.52
C ASN A 169 -6.50 0.74 19.09
N SER A 170 -5.82 1.08 18.00
CA SER A 170 -4.64 0.38 17.48
C SER A 170 -3.33 0.87 18.12
N GLY A 171 -3.39 1.84 19.03
CA GLY A 171 -2.24 2.31 19.81
C GLY A 171 -1.61 3.63 19.34
N ILE A 172 -2.21 4.33 18.37
CA ILE A 172 -1.71 5.64 17.91
C ILE A 172 -1.84 6.69 19.02
N GLN A 173 -0.72 7.34 19.34
CA GLN A 173 -0.62 8.35 20.38
C GLN A 173 -0.74 9.76 19.78
N PHE A 174 -1.95 10.20 19.42
CA PHE A 174 -2.17 11.47 18.73
C PHE A 174 -1.57 12.70 19.42
N LYS A 175 -1.56 12.74 20.75
CA LYS A 175 -0.88 13.82 21.49
C LYS A 175 0.62 13.88 21.19
N LYS A 176 1.27 12.73 21.06
CA LYS A 176 2.68 12.64 20.71
C LYS A 176 2.93 13.01 19.24
N HIS A 177 2.01 12.67 18.33
CA HIS A 177 2.05 13.16 16.95
C HIS A 177 1.97 14.70 16.89
N GLU A 178 1.12 15.32 17.69
CA GLU A 178 1.00 16.78 17.75
C GLU A 178 2.29 17.45 18.26
N GLU A 179 2.88 16.91 19.33
CA GLU A 179 4.02 17.50 20.06
C GLU A 179 5.39 17.16 19.43
N GLU A 180 5.57 15.93 18.95
CA GLU A 180 6.87 15.36 18.54
C GLU A 180 6.89 14.82 17.10
N GLY A 181 5.75 14.89 16.39
CA GLY A 181 5.63 14.35 15.04
C GLY A 181 6.57 15.02 14.04
N ILE A 182 6.97 14.24 13.04
CA ILE A 182 7.83 14.68 11.95
C ILE A 182 7.12 15.73 11.10
N ASP A 183 7.81 16.82 10.78
CA ASP A 183 7.35 17.74 9.73
C ASP A 183 7.41 17.03 8.36
N PRO A 184 6.31 16.97 7.60
CA PRO A 184 6.27 16.32 6.31
C PRO A 184 7.34 16.81 5.31
N LEU A 185 7.72 18.09 5.35
CA LEU A 185 8.70 18.66 4.43
C LEU A 185 10.13 18.25 4.80
N ASP A 186 10.45 18.20 6.10
CA ASP A 186 11.75 17.71 6.58
C ASP A 186 11.95 16.24 6.17
N PHE A 187 10.88 15.43 6.27
CA PHE A 187 10.90 14.05 5.78
C PHE A 187 11.12 13.98 4.27
N ALA A 188 10.37 14.77 3.49
CA ALA A 188 10.44 14.76 2.04
C ALA A 188 11.85 15.15 1.53
N GLU A 189 12.48 16.15 2.14
CA GLU A 189 13.86 16.55 1.82
C GLU A 189 14.86 15.40 2.03
N LEU A 190 14.78 14.74 3.18
CA LEU A 190 15.66 13.63 3.52
C LEU A 190 15.41 12.41 2.62
N LEU A 191 14.14 12.10 2.32
CA LEU A 191 13.75 11.00 1.43
C LEU A 191 14.26 11.26 0.01
N MET A 192 14.12 12.47 -0.52
CA MET A 192 14.56 12.84 -1.87
C MET A 192 16.04 12.53 -2.12
N THR A 193 16.88 12.73 -1.10
CA THR A 193 18.34 12.54 -1.18
C THR A 193 18.83 11.24 -0.52
N SER A 194 17.91 10.33 -0.20
CA SER A 194 18.23 9.08 0.53
C SER A 194 18.74 7.95 -0.36
N GLY A 195 18.46 7.99 -1.66
CA GLY A 195 18.65 6.86 -2.58
C GLY A 195 17.53 5.81 -2.55
N ILE A 196 16.38 6.12 -1.92
CA ILE A 196 15.19 5.24 -1.86
C ILE A 196 14.21 5.54 -3.01
N VAL A 197 14.08 6.80 -3.41
CA VAL A 197 13.23 7.27 -4.53
C VAL A 197 14.10 7.72 -5.70
N LEU A 198 13.52 7.79 -6.91
CA LEU A 198 14.21 8.17 -8.16
C LEU A 198 15.32 7.21 -8.59
N MET A 199 15.32 5.98 -8.09
CA MET A 199 16.38 4.98 -8.29
C MET A 199 15.84 3.70 -8.93
N ASP A 200 16.35 3.34 -10.10
CA ASP A 200 15.90 2.15 -10.86
C ASP A 200 16.16 0.82 -10.15
N ASN A 201 17.17 0.78 -9.29
CA ASN A 201 17.54 -0.42 -8.53
C ASN A 201 16.65 -0.66 -7.31
N ILE A 202 15.81 0.30 -6.92
CA ILE A 202 14.91 0.14 -5.77
C ILE A 202 13.60 -0.48 -6.22
N LYS A 203 13.15 -1.49 -5.47
CA LYS A 203 11.94 -2.27 -5.75
C LYS A 203 10.94 -2.08 -4.63
N TRP A 204 9.87 -1.36 -4.92
CA TRP A 204 8.80 -1.05 -4.00
C TRP A 204 7.80 -2.20 -3.94
N LEU A 205 7.48 -2.65 -2.72
CA LEU A 205 6.53 -3.72 -2.46
C LEU A 205 5.39 -3.20 -1.58
N SER A 206 4.15 -3.33 -2.04
CA SER A 206 3.01 -2.70 -1.38
C SER A 206 1.77 -3.61 -1.36
N PHE A 207 0.69 -3.17 -0.74
CA PHE A 207 -0.60 -3.88 -0.76
C PHE A 207 -1.77 -2.90 -0.82
N HIS A 208 -2.55 -2.95 -1.91
CA HIS A 208 -3.71 -2.06 -2.09
C HIS A 208 -3.35 -0.56 -2.08
N SER A 209 -2.27 -0.21 -2.75
CA SER A 209 -1.47 0.95 -2.34
C SER A 209 -1.73 2.24 -3.11
N GLY A 210 -2.94 2.40 -3.64
CA GLY A 210 -3.33 3.63 -4.33
C GLY A 210 -3.11 4.85 -3.45
N TYR A 211 -3.74 4.86 -2.27
CA TYR A 211 -3.62 5.96 -1.30
C TYR A 211 -2.19 6.13 -0.78
N ASP A 212 -1.48 5.03 -0.49
CA ASP A 212 -0.10 5.08 0.03
C ASP A 212 0.82 5.86 -0.93
N PHE A 213 0.80 5.51 -2.22
CA PHE A 213 1.57 6.24 -3.22
C PHE A 213 1.01 7.63 -3.50
N GLY A 214 -0.31 7.83 -3.37
CA GLY A 214 -0.91 9.16 -3.39
C GLY A 214 -0.27 10.09 -2.35
N TYR A 215 -0.20 9.64 -1.09
CA TYR A 215 0.45 10.43 -0.03
C TYR A 215 1.94 10.63 -0.29
N LEU A 216 2.68 9.60 -0.73
CA LEU A 216 4.10 9.76 -1.01
C LEU A 216 4.37 10.72 -2.18
N ILE A 217 3.58 10.69 -3.24
CA ILE A 217 3.70 11.66 -4.35
C ILE A 217 3.40 13.07 -3.84
N LYS A 218 2.29 13.26 -3.11
CA LYS A 218 1.96 14.57 -2.50
C LYS A 218 3.10 15.10 -1.64
N LEU A 219 3.69 14.25 -0.79
CA LEU A 219 4.84 14.61 0.05
C LEU A 219 6.06 15.02 -0.77
N LEU A 220 6.43 14.23 -1.77
CA LEU A 220 7.65 14.42 -2.56
C LEU A 220 7.55 15.58 -3.55
N THR A 221 6.35 15.91 -4.00
CA THR A 221 6.12 17.06 -4.90
C THR A 221 5.78 18.33 -4.16
N ASP A 222 5.34 18.25 -2.90
CA ASP A 222 4.74 19.36 -2.15
C ASP A 222 3.66 20.10 -2.96
N GLN A 223 2.82 19.34 -3.66
CA GLN A 223 1.76 19.83 -4.52
C GLN A 223 0.54 18.91 -4.37
N ASN A 224 -0.64 19.45 -4.70
CA ASN A 224 -1.83 18.61 -4.90
C ASN A 224 -1.57 17.60 -6.02
N LEU A 225 -2.22 16.44 -5.91
CA LEU A 225 -2.09 15.38 -6.89
C LEU A 225 -2.61 15.82 -8.27
N PRO A 226 -2.03 15.29 -9.38
CA PRO A 226 -2.41 15.66 -10.74
C PRO A 226 -3.90 15.49 -11.03
N GLN A 227 -4.47 16.33 -11.89
CA GLN A 227 -5.91 16.26 -12.15
C GLN A 227 -6.29 14.98 -12.92
N ASP A 228 -5.46 14.56 -13.88
CA ASP A 228 -5.66 13.35 -14.66
C ASP A 228 -4.84 12.17 -14.09
N GLU A 229 -5.44 10.97 -14.08
CA GLU A 229 -4.83 9.73 -13.58
C GLU A 229 -3.52 9.39 -14.31
N SER A 230 -3.44 9.66 -15.62
CA SER A 230 -2.24 9.39 -16.42
C SER A 230 -1.03 10.17 -15.92
N GLU A 231 -1.21 11.45 -15.58
CA GLU A 231 -0.13 12.30 -15.07
C GLU A 231 0.35 11.83 -13.69
N PHE A 232 -0.57 11.34 -12.86
CA PHE A 232 -0.20 10.68 -11.60
C PHE A 232 0.68 9.45 -11.83
N PHE A 233 0.34 8.60 -12.79
CA PHE A 233 1.17 7.44 -13.11
C PHE A 233 2.51 7.81 -13.78
N GLU A 234 2.59 8.93 -14.50
CA GLU A 234 3.86 9.46 -14.99
C GLU A 234 4.78 9.87 -13.83
N LEU A 235 4.25 10.62 -12.86
CA LEU A 235 5.00 10.97 -11.65
C LEU A 235 5.38 9.73 -10.84
N LEU A 236 4.45 8.79 -10.67
CA LEU A 236 4.69 7.53 -9.96
C LEU A 236 5.89 6.79 -10.56
N ARG A 237 5.98 6.69 -11.88
CA ARG A 237 7.10 6.02 -12.57
C ARG A 237 8.44 6.74 -12.42
N ILE A 238 8.42 8.06 -12.27
CA ILE A 238 9.64 8.85 -12.04
C ILE A 238 10.16 8.59 -10.63
N TYR A 239 9.31 8.75 -9.61
CA TYR A 239 9.71 8.61 -8.21
C TYR A 239 9.90 7.15 -7.77
N PHE A 240 9.12 6.23 -8.34
CA PHE A 240 9.05 4.82 -7.98
C PHE A 240 9.10 3.94 -9.24
N PRO A 241 10.28 3.77 -9.88
CA PRO A 241 10.37 3.09 -11.17
C PRO A 241 9.88 1.64 -11.16
N THR A 242 10.08 0.93 -10.04
CA THR A 242 9.67 -0.46 -9.88
C THR A 242 8.74 -0.63 -8.68
N VAL A 243 7.45 -0.91 -8.93
CA VAL A 243 6.41 -1.11 -7.90
C VAL A 243 5.68 -2.44 -8.12
N TYR A 244 5.48 -3.21 -7.05
CA TYR A 244 4.65 -4.41 -7.05
C TYR A 244 3.58 -4.33 -5.97
N ASP A 245 2.33 -4.08 -6.39
CA ASP A 245 1.16 -4.16 -5.50
C ASP A 245 0.71 -5.62 -5.34
N VAL A 246 0.94 -6.20 -4.17
CA VAL A 246 0.65 -7.61 -3.91
C VAL A 246 -0.84 -7.94 -4.09
N LYS A 247 -1.74 -7.01 -3.79
CA LYS A 247 -3.18 -7.23 -4.02
C LYS A 247 -3.52 -7.26 -5.51
N TYR A 248 -2.77 -6.53 -6.34
CA TYR A 248 -2.85 -6.67 -7.79
C TYR A 248 -2.30 -8.03 -8.26
N LEU A 249 -1.13 -8.44 -7.78
CA LEU A 249 -0.52 -9.73 -8.11
C LEU A 249 -1.45 -10.92 -7.78
N MET A 250 -2.15 -10.84 -6.65
CA MET A 250 -3.12 -11.85 -6.21
C MET A 250 -4.23 -12.16 -7.22
N LYS A 251 -4.58 -11.23 -8.12
CA LYS A 251 -5.57 -11.50 -9.17
C LYS A 251 -5.14 -12.66 -10.09
N SER A 252 -3.84 -12.92 -10.20
CA SER A 252 -3.28 -14.05 -10.95
C SER A 252 -3.12 -15.32 -10.11
N CYS A 253 -3.48 -15.29 -8.82
CA CYS A 253 -3.39 -16.42 -7.90
C CYS A 253 -4.78 -16.98 -7.60
N LYS A 254 -5.15 -18.12 -8.22
CA LYS A 254 -6.52 -18.68 -8.17
C LYS A 254 -7.07 -18.90 -6.76
N ASN A 255 -6.20 -19.14 -5.78
CA ASN A 255 -6.57 -19.52 -4.42
C ASN A 255 -6.31 -18.42 -3.38
N LEU A 256 -5.78 -17.25 -3.77
CA LEU A 256 -5.49 -16.17 -2.82
C LEU A 256 -6.52 -15.06 -2.97
N LYS A 257 -7.30 -14.86 -1.92
CA LYS A 257 -8.35 -13.83 -1.87
C LYS A 257 -8.41 -13.21 -0.48
N GLY A 258 -8.97 -12.02 -0.41
CA GLY A 258 -9.17 -11.34 0.87
C GLY A 258 -8.29 -10.11 1.04
N GLY A 259 -8.28 -9.58 2.25
CA GLY A 259 -7.29 -8.60 2.63
C GLY A 259 -6.01 -9.24 3.14
N LEU A 260 -5.03 -8.41 3.48
CA LEU A 260 -3.70 -8.81 3.88
C LEU A 260 -3.69 -9.89 4.96
N GLN A 261 -4.48 -9.74 6.03
CA GLN A 261 -4.48 -10.72 7.13
C GLN A 261 -5.03 -12.07 6.68
N GLU A 262 -6.14 -12.06 5.92
CA GLU A 262 -6.74 -13.28 5.36
C GLU A 262 -5.76 -14.00 4.41
N VAL A 263 -4.96 -13.23 3.68
CA VAL A 263 -3.91 -13.75 2.79
C VAL A 263 -2.71 -14.29 3.58
N ALA A 264 -2.39 -13.68 4.73
CA ALA A 264 -1.40 -14.19 5.67
C ALA A 264 -1.76 -15.58 6.16
N ASP A 265 -3.01 -15.72 6.59
CA ASP A 265 -3.52 -16.94 7.17
C ASP A 265 -3.60 -18.05 6.11
N GLN A 266 -4.04 -17.71 4.88
CA GLN A 266 -4.10 -18.65 3.75
C GLN A 266 -2.74 -19.19 3.30
N LEU A 267 -1.67 -18.45 3.56
CA LEU A 267 -0.34 -18.84 3.12
C LEU A 267 0.37 -19.79 4.09
N GLU A 268 -0.24 -20.16 5.24
CA GLU A 268 0.24 -21.16 6.23
C GLU A 268 1.77 -21.34 6.18
N LEU A 269 2.51 -20.29 6.55
CA LEU A 269 3.92 -20.12 6.17
C LEU A 269 4.87 -21.11 6.87
N GLU A 270 4.88 -22.34 6.39
CA GLU A 270 5.99 -23.29 6.50
C GLU A 270 6.60 -23.47 5.10
N ARG A 271 7.94 -23.41 5.02
CA ARG A 271 8.67 -23.42 3.74
C ARG A 271 8.55 -24.80 3.07
N ILE A 272 7.76 -24.90 2.00
CA ILE A 272 7.67 -26.13 1.19
C ILE A 272 8.27 -25.93 -0.21
N GLY A 273 9.30 -26.72 -0.56
CA GLY A 273 9.75 -26.92 -1.94
C GLY A 273 11.24 -27.23 -2.12
N PRO A 274 11.63 -28.16 -3.01
CA PRO A 274 13.03 -28.43 -3.32
C PRO A 274 13.66 -27.22 -4.02
N GLN A 275 14.90 -26.93 -3.64
CA GLN A 275 15.69 -25.84 -4.21
C GLN A 275 15.93 -26.12 -5.70
N HIS A 276 15.51 -25.17 -6.56
CA HIS A 276 15.56 -25.17 -8.02
C HIS A 276 14.33 -25.78 -8.72
N GLN A 277 13.45 -24.89 -9.21
CA GLN A 277 12.63 -24.95 -10.45
C GLN A 277 11.16 -24.48 -10.28
N ALA A 278 10.99 -23.16 -10.28
CA ALA A 278 9.90 -22.37 -10.85
C ALA A 278 10.49 -20.95 -11.01
N GLY A 279 10.20 -20.21 -12.07
CA GLY A 279 10.88 -18.93 -12.34
C GLY A 279 10.79 -17.97 -11.14
N ASN A 280 11.92 -17.71 -10.48
CA ASN A 280 12.00 -16.85 -9.28
C ASN A 280 11.80 -15.35 -9.59
N ASN A 281 11.32 -15.01 -10.78
CA ASN A 281 11.24 -13.65 -11.26
C ASN A 281 9.76 -13.26 -11.43
N ILE A 282 9.39 -12.12 -10.84
CA ILE A 282 8.12 -11.47 -11.16
C ILE A 282 8.20 -11.01 -12.62
N ASP A 283 7.14 -11.22 -13.40
CA ASP A 283 7.09 -10.75 -14.79
C ASP A 283 6.82 -9.23 -14.79
N ASP A 284 7.89 -8.44 -14.87
CA ASP A 284 7.85 -6.98 -14.81
C ASP A 284 6.86 -6.39 -15.83
N VAL A 285 6.79 -6.94 -17.05
CA VAL A 285 5.87 -6.48 -18.11
C VAL A 285 4.42 -6.58 -17.67
N LYS A 286 4.10 -7.60 -16.86
CA LYS A 286 2.74 -7.90 -16.45
C LYS A 286 2.35 -7.22 -15.14
N TYR A 287 3.28 -7.04 -14.21
CA TYR A 287 2.94 -6.66 -12.83
C TYR A 287 3.56 -5.35 -12.35
N CYS A 288 4.65 -4.88 -12.96
CA CYS A 288 5.33 -3.67 -12.50
C CYS A 288 4.45 -2.44 -12.72
N GLY A 289 4.38 -1.55 -11.73
CA GLY A 289 3.71 -0.25 -11.81
C GLY A 289 2.18 -0.29 -11.78
N HIS A 290 1.57 -1.47 -11.60
CA HIS A 290 0.12 -1.63 -11.49
C HIS A 290 -0.32 -1.52 -10.03
N LEU A 291 -1.21 -0.56 -9.75
CA LEU A 291 -1.81 -0.39 -8.41
C LEU A 291 -3.21 -0.99 -8.40
N TYR A 292 -3.57 -1.69 -7.32
CA TYR A 292 -4.91 -2.28 -7.23
C TYR A 292 -5.98 -1.18 -7.19
N GLY A 293 -6.95 -1.25 -8.12
CA GLY A 293 -8.10 -0.34 -8.16
C GLY A 293 -7.87 0.93 -8.97
N LEU A 294 -6.67 1.13 -9.52
CA LEU A 294 -6.30 2.26 -10.38
C LEU A 294 -5.72 1.75 -11.70
N GLY A 295 -5.82 2.60 -12.73
CA GLY A 295 -5.34 2.33 -14.08
C GLY A 295 -6.23 1.38 -14.87
N THR A 296 -6.42 1.69 -16.15
CA THR A 296 -6.87 0.69 -17.13
C THR A 296 -5.73 -0.26 -17.44
N SER A 297 -6.02 -1.56 -17.62
CA SER A 297 -5.02 -2.57 -17.95
C SER A 297 -4.31 -2.18 -19.25
N PHE A 298 -3.16 -1.52 -19.16
CA PHE A 298 -2.37 -1.14 -20.31
C PHE A 298 -1.63 -2.40 -20.78
N VAL A 299 -2.35 -3.25 -21.51
CA VAL A 299 -1.76 -4.37 -22.26
C VAL A 299 -0.88 -3.75 -23.34
N MET A 300 0.44 -3.80 -23.15
CA MET A 300 1.36 -3.69 -24.27
C MET A 300 1.10 -4.90 -25.19
N ASN A 301 0.73 -4.60 -26.44
CA ASN A 301 0.36 -5.50 -27.52
C ASN A 301 1.11 -6.85 -27.57
N GLY A 302 0.35 -7.93 -27.78
CA GLY A 302 0.82 -9.07 -28.57
C GLY A 302 0.49 -10.46 -28.02
N ASN A 303 -0.78 -10.87 -28.05
CA ASN A 303 -1.26 -12.18 -28.55
C ASN A 303 -2.64 -12.51 -27.97
N ASN A 304 -3.67 -12.43 -28.82
CA ASN A 304 -4.94 -13.11 -28.59
C ASN A 304 -4.70 -14.62 -28.61
N TYR A 305 -4.67 -15.25 -27.45
CA TYR A 305 -5.03 -16.67 -27.37
C TYR A 305 -6.55 -16.76 -27.45
N HIS A 306 -7.04 -16.96 -28.67
CA HIS A 306 -8.37 -17.50 -28.89
C HIS A 306 -8.34 -18.99 -28.53
N ASP A 307 -9.13 -19.36 -27.53
CA ASP A 307 -9.46 -20.75 -27.24
C ASP A 307 -10.41 -21.28 -28.33
N ASN A 308 -10.01 -22.38 -28.96
CA ASN A 308 -10.75 -23.03 -30.04
C ASN A 308 -11.88 -23.88 -29.43
N GLY A 309 -13.13 -23.46 -29.66
CA GLY A 309 -14.30 -24.31 -29.51
C GLY A 309 -15.04 -24.39 -30.85
N ASP A 310 -14.97 -25.56 -31.50
CA ASP A 310 -15.71 -25.93 -32.70
C ASP A 310 -17.21 -25.59 -32.60
N ASN A 311 -17.75 -24.90 -33.61
CA ASN A 311 -18.94 -25.38 -34.30
C ASN A 311 -19.16 -24.69 -35.65
N SER A 312 -19.43 -25.54 -36.64
CA SER A 312 -19.67 -25.27 -38.05
C SER A 312 -20.81 -24.30 -38.36
N SER A 313 -20.63 -23.38 -39.31
CA SER A 313 -21.43 -23.22 -40.55
C SER A 313 -21.13 -21.89 -41.27
N SER A 314 -20.94 -21.98 -42.62
CA SER A 314 -21.16 -20.97 -43.69
C SER A 314 -21.11 -19.47 -43.36
N SER A 315 -20.38 -18.57 -44.03
CA SER A 315 -20.20 -18.41 -45.48
C SER A 315 -19.16 -17.32 -45.80
N LEU A 316 -18.56 -17.47 -46.99
CA LEU A 316 -17.57 -16.66 -47.71
C LEU A 316 -17.93 -15.16 -47.93
N LEU A 317 -16.90 -14.28 -47.93
CA LEU A 317 -16.60 -13.15 -48.87
C LEU A 317 -15.75 -12.07 -48.14
N ALA A 318 -14.42 -12.11 -48.26
CA ALA A 318 -13.61 -11.37 -49.24
C ALA A 318 -13.57 -9.84 -49.08
N ALA A 319 -12.45 -9.29 -48.57
CA ALA A 319 -11.68 -8.21 -49.20
C ALA A 319 -10.35 -7.95 -48.46
N LYS A 320 -9.24 -8.35 -49.09
CA LYS A 320 -7.87 -7.85 -48.83
C LYS A 320 -7.48 -6.89 -49.96
N SER A 321 -6.43 -6.09 -49.70
CA SER A 321 -5.70 -5.17 -50.61
C SER A 321 -6.14 -3.71 -50.44
N LYS A 322 -5.30 -2.71 -50.20
CA LYS A 322 -4.01 -2.32 -50.81
C LYS A 322 -3.42 -1.21 -49.90
N VAL A 323 -2.16 -1.16 -49.43
CA VAL A 323 -0.84 -0.99 -50.08
C VAL A 323 -0.16 0.25 -49.48
N LEU A 324 1.10 0.05 -49.10
CA LEU A 324 2.12 1.05 -48.79
C LEU A 324 2.28 2.08 -49.92
N LYS A 325 2.40 3.36 -49.55
CA LYS A 325 3.46 4.26 -49.98
C LYS A 325 3.65 5.36 -48.95
#